data_AF-W9T4H7-F1
#
_entry.id   AF-W9T4H7-F1
#
_cell.length_a   1.000
_cell.length_b   1.000
_cell.length_c   1.000
_cell.angle_alpha   90.00
_cell.angle_beta   90.00
_cell.angle_gamma   90.00
#
_symmetry.space_group_name_H-M   'P 1'
#
loop_
_entity.id
_entity.type
_entity.pdbx_description
1 polymer ?
#
loop_
_entity_poly.entity_id
_entity_poly.type
_entity_poly.pdbx_seq_one_letter_code
_entity_poly.pdbx_strand_id
1 'polypeptide(L)'
;MKRTLTCTVLAVFFGLQASLALAKAVSTPENWDYLQPDREQVIASLNVVELLKRHHYNKPPLNDARSAKIFDSYIQMLDPSRSYFLASDIDEFGKWRNQFDDFLKGGNLEPGFAIYTRHLERLQNRLDHALGLLEKGVDSFDFSVDEELLVDREKAAWAKNTAELDDLWRKRVKDEVLRLKIAGKEPKAIEELLTKRYKNQLARLNQTRGEDVFQTYINAFAQSYDPHTQYLSPDNAENFDINMSLSLEGIGAVLQSDNEHVKIVRLVPAGPAEKSKQLSPADKIIGVAQANDEMVDVIGWRLDEVVKLIRGPKGRWYAWK
;
A
#
# COMPACT_ATOMS: atom_id res chain seq x y z
N MET A 1 27.94 -81.27 21.02
CA MET A 1 29.22 -80.77 20.47
C MET A 1 28.94 -80.23 19.07
N LYS A 2 28.77 -78.90 18.96
CA LYS A 2 29.66 -77.93 18.28
C LYS A 2 29.53 -78.01 16.73
N ARG A 3 28.59 -77.27 16.11
CA ARG A 3 28.58 -75.83 15.71
C ARG A 3 29.53 -75.48 14.57
N THR A 4 28.94 -75.14 13.42
CA THR A 4 29.49 -74.43 12.27
C THR A 4 29.01 -72.97 12.24
N LEU A 5 29.79 -72.12 11.57
CA LEU A 5 29.76 -70.65 11.52
C LEU A 5 28.56 -70.06 10.78
N THR A 6 28.14 -68.85 11.20
CA THR A 6 27.66 -67.78 10.29
C THR A 6 27.96 -66.39 10.86
N CYS A 7 28.43 -65.51 9.96
CA CYS A 7 28.73 -64.09 10.16
C CYS A 7 27.50 -63.29 10.64
N THR A 8 27.72 -62.34 11.55
CA THR A 8 26.75 -61.29 11.89
C THR A 8 27.39 -59.92 11.74
N VAL A 9 26.88 -59.15 10.77
CA VAL A 9 27.05 -57.69 10.64
C VAL A 9 25.89 -57.07 11.40
N LEU A 10 26.18 -56.32 12.46
CA LEU A 10 25.17 -55.62 13.28
C LEU A 10 25.11 -54.15 12.84
N ALA A 11 24.11 -53.80 12.02
CA ALA A 11 23.76 -52.43 11.72
C ALA A 11 22.87 -51.88 12.84
N VAL A 12 23.34 -50.86 13.55
CA VAL A 12 22.60 -50.14 14.59
C VAL A 12 21.71 -49.10 13.92
N PHE A 13 20.40 -49.34 13.90
CA PHE A 13 19.38 -48.34 13.56
C PHE A 13 19.07 -47.50 14.80
N PHE A 14 19.56 -46.27 14.84
CA PHE A 14 19.11 -45.25 15.79
C PHE A 14 17.88 -44.55 15.21
N GLY A 15 16.70 -44.85 15.75
CA GLY A 15 15.46 -44.16 15.43
C GLY A 15 15.43 -42.79 16.10
N LEU A 16 15.58 -41.72 15.31
CA LEU A 16 15.36 -40.35 15.75
C LEU A 16 13.91 -39.96 15.37
N GLN A 17 12.98 -40.01 16.32
CA GLN A 17 11.68 -39.38 16.15
C GLN A 17 11.84 -37.87 16.37
N ALA A 18 11.92 -37.13 15.26
CA ALA A 18 11.81 -35.68 15.28
C ALA A 18 10.33 -35.30 15.28
N SER A 19 9.85 -34.81 16.43
CA SER A 19 8.59 -34.10 16.53
C SER A 19 8.68 -32.80 15.72
N LEU A 20 7.98 -32.75 14.59
CA LEU A 20 7.72 -31.51 13.86
C LEU A 20 6.76 -30.65 14.69
N ALA A 21 7.32 -29.76 15.52
CA ALA A 21 6.60 -28.60 16.00
C ALA A 21 6.34 -27.67 14.81
N LEU A 22 5.09 -27.62 14.36
CA LEU A 22 4.62 -26.64 13.40
C LEU A 22 4.65 -25.26 14.08
N ALA A 23 5.79 -24.59 14.01
CA ALA A 23 5.86 -23.17 14.36
C ALA A 23 5.00 -22.41 13.35
N LYS A 24 3.87 -21.86 13.79
CA LYS A 24 3.14 -20.84 13.04
C LYS A 24 4.15 -19.74 12.67
N ALA A 25 4.30 -19.49 11.38
CA ALA A 25 5.00 -18.31 10.89
C ALA A 25 4.21 -17.09 11.38
N VAL A 26 4.65 -16.52 12.51
CA VAL A 26 4.33 -15.13 12.83
C VAL A 26 5.07 -14.32 11.78
N SER A 27 4.33 -13.57 10.95
CA SER A 27 4.92 -12.57 10.07
C SER A 27 5.86 -11.72 10.91
N THR A 28 7.16 -11.75 10.61
CA THR A 28 8.07 -10.74 11.14
C THR A 28 7.53 -9.37 10.72
N PRO A 29 7.41 -8.39 11.64
CA PRO A 29 7.06 -7.03 11.25
C PRO A 29 8.06 -6.61 10.18
N GLU A 30 7.58 -6.26 9.00
CA GLU A 30 8.47 -5.72 7.99
C GLU A 30 8.88 -4.34 8.47
N ASN A 31 10.18 -4.08 8.52
CA ASN A 31 10.67 -2.81 9.04
C ASN A 31 10.87 -1.83 7.87
N TRP A 32 10.05 -0.78 7.83
CA TRP A 32 10.15 0.30 6.86
C TRP A 32 11.30 1.28 7.19
N ASP A 33 12.42 0.78 7.71
CA ASP A 33 13.59 1.60 8.09
C ASP A 33 14.13 2.42 6.92
N TYR A 34 13.94 1.92 5.69
CA TYR A 34 14.34 2.58 4.45
C TYR A 34 13.49 3.82 4.11
N LEU A 35 12.32 3.99 4.72
CA LEU A 35 11.48 5.18 4.55
C LEU A 35 12.04 6.32 5.40
N GLN A 36 13.12 6.93 4.89
CA GLN A 36 13.69 8.15 5.44
C GLN A 36 13.59 9.27 4.40
N PRO A 37 13.44 10.53 4.84
CA PRO A 37 13.45 11.65 3.92
C PRO A 37 14.80 11.78 3.24
N ASP A 38 14.79 11.90 1.92
CA ASP A 38 16.01 12.13 1.16
C ASP A 38 16.34 13.63 1.04
N ARG A 39 17.54 13.92 0.52
CA ARG A 39 18.00 15.31 0.34
C ARG A 39 17.15 16.10 -0.65
N GLU A 40 16.65 15.45 -1.70
CA GLU A 40 15.85 16.11 -2.73
C GLU A 40 14.48 16.51 -2.17
N GLN A 41 13.88 15.66 -1.35
CA GLN A 41 12.63 15.91 -0.63
C GLN A 41 12.77 17.04 0.38
N VAL A 42 13.89 17.12 1.12
CA VAL A 42 14.16 18.26 2.01
C VAL A 42 14.23 19.57 1.21
N ILE A 43 14.96 19.59 0.09
CA ILE A 43 15.05 20.77 -0.79
C ILE A 43 13.68 21.12 -1.39
N ALA A 44 12.94 20.12 -1.86
CA ALA A 44 11.60 20.29 -2.40
C ALA A 44 10.65 20.88 -1.36
N SER A 45 10.68 20.40 -0.12
CA SER A 45 9.87 20.93 0.99
C SER A 45 10.13 22.42 1.21
N LEU A 46 11.41 22.81 1.33
CA LEU A 46 11.80 24.20 1.52
C LEU A 46 11.34 25.08 0.35
N ASN A 47 11.46 24.58 -0.88
CA ASN A 47 10.97 25.27 -2.07
C ASN A 47 9.44 25.44 -2.05
N VAL A 48 8.70 24.41 -1.67
CA VAL A 48 7.22 24.47 -1.58
C VAL A 48 6.80 25.49 -0.51
N VAL A 49 7.45 25.50 0.66
CA VAL A 49 7.19 26.50 1.71
C VAL A 49 7.41 27.91 1.19
N GLU A 50 8.53 28.16 0.50
CA GLU A 50 8.83 29.49 -0.01
C GLU A 50 7.91 29.92 -1.17
N LEU A 51 7.56 28.98 -2.06
CA LEU A 51 6.61 29.22 -3.15
C LEU A 51 5.23 29.61 -2.61
N LEU A 52 4.69 28.84 -1.67
CA LEU A 52 3.39 29.13 -1.08
C LEU A 52 3.40 30.43 -0.29
N LYS A 53 4.48 30.71 0.44
CA LYS A 53 4.63 31.98 1.18
C LYS A 53 4.65 33.21 0.25
N ARG A 54 5.36 33.13 -0.88
CA ARG A 54 5.52 34.27 -1.81
C ARG A 54 4.36 34.42 -2.78
N HIS A 55 3.85 33.31 -3.32
CA HIS A 55 2.99 33.29 -4.51
C HIS A 55 1.55 32.83 -4.26
N HIS A 56 1.26 32.14 -3.15
CA HIS A 56 -0.13 31.74 -2.86
C HIS A 56 -1.01 32.99 -2.69
N TYR A 57 -2.25 32.94 -3.16
CA TYR A 57 -3.16 34.10 -3.13
C TYR A 57 -3.48 34.56 -1.69
N ASN A 58 -3.89 33.62 -0.83
CA ASN A 58 -4.32 33.92 0.54
C ASN A 58 -3.18 34.29 1.53
N LYS A 59 -1.92 33.98 1.20
CA LYS A 59 -0.70 34.18 2.04
C LYS A 59 -0.87 34.10 3.56
N PRO A 60 -1.53 33.06 4.10
CA PRO A 60 -1.67 32.97 5.54
C PRO A 60 -0.32 32.71 6.23
N PRO A 61 -0.16 33.14 7.50
CA PRO A 61 1.05 32.87 8.26
C PRO A 61 1.19 31.37 8.56
N LEU A 62 2.44 30.90 8.51
CA LEU A 62 2.85 29.57 8.93
C LEU A 62 3.29 29.64 10.40
N ASN A 63 2.37 29.33 11.31
CA ASN A 63 2.48 29.41 12.77
C ASN A 63 1.85 28.19 13.45
N ASP A 64 1.90 28.12 14.78
CA ASP A 64 1.37 27.02 15.60
C ASP A 64 -0.10 26.70 15.30
N ALA A 65 -0.93 27.73 15.08
CA ALA A 65 -2.36 27.53 14.76
C ALA A 65 -2.55 26.84 13.41
N ARG A 66 -1.67 27.12 12.44
CA ARG A 66 -1.64 26.42 11.15
C ARG A 66 -0.98 25.05 11.28
N SER A 67 0.06 24.91 12.09
CA SER A 67 0.67 23.62 12.42
C SER A 67 -0.38 22.62 12.90
N ALA A 68 -1.25 23.01 13.82
CA ALA A 68 -2.32 22.16 14.30
C ALA A 68 -3.27 21.70 13.18
N LYS A 69 -3.59 22.59 12.22
CA LYS A 69 -4.42 22.23 11.04
C LYS A 69 -3.70 21.26 10.10
N ILE A 70 -2.40 21.46 9.87
CA ILE A 70 -1.58 20.57 9.04
C ILE A 70 -1.55 19.18 9.68
N PHE A 71 -1.31 19.12 10.99
CA PHE A 71 -1.32 17.87 11.75
C PHE A 71 -2.68 17.15 11.66
N ASP A 72 -3.77 17.85 11.98
CA ASP A 72 -5.11 17.27 11.96
C ASP A 72 -5.47 16.77 10.54
N SER A 73 -5.13 17.55 9.50
CA SER A 73 -5.31 17.16 8.09
C SER A 73 -4.46 15.95 7.71
N TYR A 74 -3.22 15.88 8.18
CA TYR A 74 -2.33 14.77 7.87
C TYR A 74 -2.82 13.45 8.48
N ILE A 75 -3.24 13.47 9.75
CA ILE A 75 -3.86 12.32 10.40
C ILE A 75 -5.15 11.91 9.67
N GLN A 76 -5.97 12.87 9.23
CA GLN A 76 -7.18 12.59 8.45
C GLN A 76 -6.88 11.98 7.07
N MET A 77 -5.79 12.38 6.40
CA MET A 77 -5.39 11.79 5.11
C MET A 77 -4.90 10.35 5.27
N LEU A 78 -4.24 10.03 6.38
CA LEU A 78 -3.76 8.68 6.67
C LEU A 78 -4.91 7.76 7.12
N ASP A 79 -5.70 8.19 8.09
CA ASP A 79 -6.80 7.40 8.64
C ASP A 79 -8.12 8.20 8.73
N PRO A 80 -8.79 8.43 7.58
CA PRO A 80 -10.05 9.17 7.55
C PRO A 80 -11.18 8.45 8.30
N SER A 81 -11.07 7.12 8.45
CA SER A 81 -12.08 6.27 9.10
C SER A 81 -11.78 5.96 10.56
N ARG A 82 -10.69 6.51 11.13
CA ARG A 82 -10.20 6.24 12.49
C ARG A 82 -10.24 4.76 12.85
N SER A 83 -9.75 3.93 11.93
CA SER A 83 -9.82 2.47 11.98
C SER A 83 -8.45 1.79 12.09
N TYR A 84 -7.36 2.56 12.06
CA TYR A 84 -5.99 2.06 12.10
C TYR A 84 -5.26 2.54 13.34
N PHE A 85 -5.27 3.84 13.65
CA PHE A 85 -4.54 4.37 14.81
C PHE A 85 -5.26 4.10 16.14
N LEU A 86 -4.47 3.95 17.19
CA LEU A 86 -4.94 3.98 18.57
C LEU A 86 -4.95 5.41 19.12
N ALA A 87 -5.78 5.66 20.13
CA ALA A 87 -5.77 6.91 20.88
C ALA A 87 -4.37 7.22 21.42
N SER A 88 -3.64 6.20 21.89
CA SER A 88 -2.25 6.35 22.37
C SER A 88 -1.28 6.79 21.28
N ASP A 89 -1.48 6.38 20.02
CA ASP A 89 -0.65 6.83 18.91
C ASP A 89 -0.87 8.33 18.66
N ILE A 90 -2.13 8.76 18.64
CA ILE A 90 -2.50 10.16 18.45
C ILE A 90 -1.98 11.04 19.60
N ASP A 91 -2.07 10.56 20.83
CA ASP A 91 -1.53 11.25 22.00
C ASP A 91 0.01 11.39 21.91
N GLU A 92 0.70 10.34 21.46
CA GLU A 92 2.16 10.36 21.22
C GLU A 92 2.53 11.40 20.16
N PHE A 93 1.77 11.48 19.07
CA PHE A 93 1.98 12.45 17.99
C PHE A 93 1.59 13.87 18.39
N GLY A 94 0.76 14.04 19.43
CA GLY A 94 0.33 15.33 19.94
C GLY A 94 1.49 16.26 20.31
N LYS A 95 2.67 15.71 20.65
CA LYS A 95 3.90 16.48 20.90
C LYS A 95 4.36 17.31 19.70
N TRP A 96 4.05 16.87 18.49
CA TRP A 96 4.43 17.53 17.24
C TRP A 96 3.35 18.48 16.70
N ARG A 97 2.14 18.45 17.27
CA ARG A 97 0.95 19.14 16.72
C ARG A 97 1.17 20.64 16.46
N ASN A 98 1.96 21.31 17.28
CA ASN A 98 2.27 22.75 17.15
C ASN A 98 3.67 23.04 16.58
N GLN A 99 4.35 22.04 16.01
CA GLN A 99 5.73 22.17 15.51
C GLN A 99 5.88 21.88 14.01
N PHE A 100 4.82 21.48 13.30
CA PHE A 100 4.85 21.21 11.86
C PHE A 100 5.28 22.43 11.05
N ASP A 101 4.92 23.62 11.50
CA ASP A 101 5.32 24.86 10.84
C ASP A 101 6.84 25.09 10.94
N ASP A 102 7.44 24.81 12.10
CA ASP A 102 8.89 24.88 12.32
C ASP A 102 9.63 23.77 11.60
N PHE A 103 9.08 22.55 11.60
CA PHE A 103 9.63 21.42 10.85
C PHE A 103 9.70 21.71 9.36
N LEU A 104 8.62 22.23 8.77
CA LEU A 104 8.57 22.60 7.36
C LEU A 104 9.53 23.75 7.03
N LYS A 105 9.62 24.78 7.87
CA LYS A 105 10.59 25.89 7.69
C LYS A 105 12.04 25.41 7.78
N GLY A 106 12.32 24.46 8.66
CA GLY A 106 13.64 23.88 8.88
C GLY A 106 13.99 22.75 7.90
N GLY A 107 13.05 22.30 7.06
CA GLY A 107 13.21 21.14 6.19
C GLY A 107 13.30 19.82 6.95
N ASN A 108 12.86 19.77 8.21
CA ASN A 108 12.78 18.52 8.97
C ASN A 108 11.49 17.78 8.58
N LEU A 109 11.64 16.60 7.97
CA LEU A 109 10.52 15.77 7.54
C LEU A 109 10.33 14.53 8.43
N GLU A 110 11.25 14.27 9.36
CA GLU A 110 11.25 13.08 10.21
C GLU A 110 9.91 12.84 10.94
N PRO A 111 9.23 13.85 11.51
CA PRO A 111 7.95 13.65 12.19
C PRO A 111 6.84 13.13 11.25
N GLY A 112 6.80 13.62 10.01
CA GLY A 112 5.84 13.14 9.01
C GLY A 112 6.11 11.68 8.66
N PHE A 113 7.37 11.34 8.40
CA PHE A 113 7.78 9.96 8.11
C PHE A 113 7.53 9.02 9.29
N ALA A 114 7.80 9.43 10.52
CA ALA A 114 7.56 8.62 11.71
C ALA A 114 6.08 8.28 11.91
N ILE A 115 5.17 9.26 11.72
CA ILE A 115 3.72 9.02 11.77
C ILE A 115 3.29 8.05 10.66
N TYR A 116 3.82 8.22 9.45
CA TYR A 116 3.49 7.35 8.32
C TYR A 116 3.99 5.93 8.55
N THR A 117 5.19 5.74 9.10
CA THR A 117 5.72 4.41 9.42
C THR A 117 4.84 3.72 10.47
N ARG A 118 4.43 4.44 11.53
CA ARG A 118 3.46 3.90 12.51
C ARG A 118 2.13 3.54 11.84
N HIS A 119 1.69 4.33 10.85
CA HIS A 119 0.49 4.01 10.07
C HIS A 119 0.65 2.68 9.32
N LEU A 120 1.76 2.48 8.61
CA LEU A 120 2.06 1.22 7.91
C LEU A 120 2.10 0.02 8.86
N GLU A 121 2.73 0.16 10.03
CA GLU A 121 2.72 -0.87 11.07
C GLU A 121 1.29 -1.20 11.52
N ARG A 122 0.44 -0.19 11.75
CA ARG A 122 -0.96 -0.40 12.14
C ARG A 122 -1.73 -1.10 11.02
N LEU A 123 -1.60 -0.66 9.77
CA LEU A 123 -2.19 -1.32 8.60
C LEU A 123 -1.79 -2.79 8.51
N GLN A 124 -0.49 -3.09 8.59
CA GLN A 124 0.00 -4.48 8.53
C GLN A 124 -0.63 -5.32 9.64
N ASN A 125 -0.62 -4.84 10.88
CA ASN A 125 -1.26 -5.53 12.00
C ASN A 125 -2.76 -5.78 11.76
N ARG A 126 -3.47 -4.87 11.08
CA ARG A 126 -4.89 -5.03 10.75
C ARG A 126 -5.11 -6.05 9.65
N LEU A 127 -4.26 -6.05 8.62
CA LEU A 127 -4.32 -7.04 7.53
C LEU A 127 -3.99 -8.44 8.04
N ASP A 128 -2.96 -8.58 8.88
CA ASP A 128 -2.60 -9.86 9.50
C ASP A 128 -3.72 -10.37 10.41
N HIS A 129 -4.37 -9.49 11.17
CA HIS A 129 -5.55 -9.86 11.96
C HIS A 129 -6.70 -10.34 11.07
N ALA A 130 -7.01 -9.61 9.98
CA ALA A 130 -8.06 -9.99 9.04
C ALA A 130 -7.78 -11.33 8.36
N LEU A 131 -6.53 -11.58 7.94
CA LEU A 131 -6.09 -12.86 7.40
C LEU A 131 -6.24 -13.99 8.44
N GLY A 132 -5.84 -13.75 9.69
CA GLY A 132 -6.01 -14.72 10.78
C GLY A 132 -7.47 -15.02 11.14
N LEU A 133 -8.41 -14.09 10.87
CA LEU A 133 -9.85 -14.35 10.96
C LEU A 133 -10.33 -15.22 9.80
N LEU A 134 -9.89 -14.97 8.58
CA LEU A 134 -10.26 -15.76 7.40
C LEU A 134 -9.71 -17.18 7.45
N GLU A 135 -8.52 -17.40 8.01
CA GLU A 135 -7.94 -18.73 8.22
C GLU A 135 -8.78 -19.63 9.13
N LYS A 136 -9.64 -19.05 10.00
CA LYS A 136 -10.60 -19.81 10.82
C LYS A 136 -11.83 -20.24 10.03
N GLY A 137 -11.94 -19.83 8.77
CA GLY A 137 -13.07 -20.08 7.89
C GLY A 137 -14.14 -19.01 7.99
N VAL A 138 -14.74 -18.68 6.85
CA VAL A 138 -15.81 -17.69 6.70
C VAL A 138 -17.10 -18.08 7.44
N ASP A 139 -17.26 -19.36 7.76
CA ASP A 139 -18.41 -19.87 8.53
C ASP A 139 -18.21 -19.79 10.04
N SER A 140 -17.03 -19.35 10.50
CA SER A 140 -16.80 -19.02 11.92
C SER A 140 -17.51 -17.73 12.36
N PHE A 141 -17.92 -16.88 11.41
CA PHE A 141 -18.68 -15.67 11.70
C PHE A 141 -20.14 -16.03 12.01
N ASP A 142 -20.59 -15.66 13.21
CA ASP A 142 -21.99 -15.82 13.61
C ASP A 142 -22.85 -14.65 13.10
N PHE A 143 -23.67 -14.90 12.08
CA PHE A 143 -24.59 -13.91 11.49
C PHE A 143 -25.94 -13.83 12.21
N SER A 144 -26.16 -14.61 13.27
CA SER A 144 -27.39 -14.56 14.07
C SER A 144 -27.35 -13.49 15.17
N VAL A 145 -26.16 -13.00 15.52
CA VAL A 145 -25.97 -11.95 16.53
C VAL A 145 -26.32 -10.59 15.93
N ASP A 146 -27.15 -9.83 16.66
CA ASP A 146 -27.46 -8.44 16.36
C ASP A 146 -26.24 -7.55 16.68
N GLU A 147 -25.58 -7.07 15.63
CA GLU A 147 -24.41 -6.20 15.71
C GLU A 147 -24.52 -5.09 14.66
N GLU A 148 -24.04 -3.90 15.01
CA GLU A 148 -24.01 -2.75 14.11
C GLU A 148 -22.58 -2.37 13.73
N LEU A 149 -22.40 -1.92 12.48
CA LEU A 149 -21.16 -1.34 11.98
C LEU A 149 -21.43 0.08 11.47
N LEU A 150 -20.82 1.07 12.13
CA LEU A 150 -20.86 2.44 11.68
C LEU A 150 -20.02 2.60 10.40
N VAL A 151 -20.68 2.94 9.29
CA VAL A 151 -20.04 3.08 7.96
C VAL A 151 -19.22 4.36 7.88
N ASP A 152 -19.77 5.50 8.33
CA ASP A 152 -19.06 6.78 8.38
C ASP A 152 -18.46 6.99 9.76
N ARG A 153 -17.12 6.91 9.83
CA ARG A 153 -16.34 7.02 11.07
C ARG A 153 -15.47 8.26 11.12
N GLU A 154 -15.70 9.26 10.26
CA GLU A 154 -14.88 10.48 10.19
C GLU A 154 -14.81 11.18 11.57
N LYS A 155 -15.90 11.13 12.33
CA LYS A 155 -16.04 11.74 13.67
C LYS A 155 -16.01 10.73 14.82
N ALA A 156 -15.73 9.46 14.56
CA ALA A 156 -15.70 8.43 15.59
C ALA A 156 -14.57 8.69 16.62
N ALA A 157 -14.69 8.15 17.83
CA ALA A 157 -13.56 8.16 18.74
C ALA A 157 -12.44 7.23 18.24
N TRP A 158 -11.18 7.60 18.48
CA TRP A 158 -10.05 6.71 18.28
C TRP A 158 -10.16 5.52 19.23
N ALA A 159 -9.78 4.34 18.75
CA ALA A 159 -9.82 3.12 19.57
C ALA A 159 -8.82 3.23 20.73
N LYS A 160 -9.25 2.88 21.94
CA LYS A 160 -8.44 3.02 23.16
C LYS A 160 -7.35 1.97 23.25
N ASN A 161 -7.57 0.81 22.66
CA ASN A 161 -6.68 -0.35 22.75
C ASN A 161 -6.83 -1.26 21.53
N THR A 162 -5.91 -2.21 21.41
CA THR A 162 -5.90 -3.18 20.30
C THR A 162 -7.17 -4.03 20.25
N ALA A 163 -7.80 -4.35 21.39
CA ALA A 163 -9.01 -5.15 21.40
C ALA A 163 -10.21 -4.42 20.77
N GLU A 164 -10.34 -3.11 20.97
CA GLU A 164 -11.35 -2.29 20.29
C GLU A 164 -11.11 -2.23 18.77
N LEU A 165 -9.85 -2.16 18.33
CA LEU A 165 -9.51 -2.24 16.91
C LEU A 165 -9.76 -3.64 16.33
N ASP A 166 -9.43 -4.70 17.07
CA ASP A 166 -9.68 -6.09 16.66
C ASP A 166 -11.19 -6.33 16.50
N ASP A 167 -12.02 -5.81 17.41
CA ASP A 167 -13.48 -5.87 17.32
C ASP A 167 -14.01 -5.13 16.08
N LEU A 168 -13.51 -3.90 15.85
CA LEU A 168 -13.87 -3.10 14.69
C LEU A 168 -13.52 -3.84 13.38
N TRP A 169 -12.32 -4.41 13.29
CA TRP A 169 -11.87 -5.15 12.11
C TRP A 169 -12.61 -6.48 11.93
N ARG A 170 -12.94 -7.18 13.02
CA ARG A 170 -13.83 -8.36 12.96
C ARG A 170 -15.17 -7.99 12.32
N LYS A 171 -15.80 -6.90 12.77
CA LYS A 171 -17.08 -6.42 12.21
C LYS A 171 -16.95 -6.00 10.75
N ARG A 172 -15.84 -5.36 10.35
CA ARG A 172 -15.58 -5.01 8.94
C ARG A 172 -15.43 -6.25 8.06
N VAL A 173 -14.63 -7.23 8.48
CA VAL A 173 -14.47 -8.50 7.74
C VAL A 173 -15.80 -9.26 7.68
N LYS A 174 -16.56 -9.28 8.77
CA LYS A 174 -17.91 -9.87 8.83
C LYS A 174 -18.87 -9.19 7.83
N ASP A 175 -18.86 -7.86 7.75
CA ASP A 175 -19.66 -7.11 6.75
C ASP A 175 -19.23 -7.43 5.31
N GLU A 176 -17.92 -7.49 5.03
CA GLU A 176 -17.41 -7.88 3.71
C GLU A 176 -17.87 -9.29 3.31
N VAL A 177 -17.80 -10.24 4.24
CA VAL A 177 -18.32 -11.60 4.05
C VAL A 177 -19.82 -11.58 3.82
N LEU A 178 -20.58 -10.85 4.64
CA LEU A 178 -22.04 -10.78 4.55
C LEU A 178 -22.48 -10.26 3.18
N ARG A 179 -21.85 -9.19 2.68
CA ARG A 179 -22.12 -8.64 1.35
C ARG A 179 -21.87 -9.66 0.24
N LEU A 180 -20.81 -10.46 0.35
CA LEU A 180 -20.50 -11.50 -0.64
C LEU A 180 -21.43 -12.71 -0.53
N LYS A 181 -21.87 -13.08 0.68
CA LYS A 181 -22.91 -14.11 0.90
C LYS A 181 -24.26 -13.67 0.31
N ILE A 182 -24.67 -12.42 0.53
CA ILE A 182 -25.88 -11.83 -0.08
C ILE A 182 -25.77 -11.81 -1.61
N ALA A 183 -24.58 -11.59 -2.16
CA ALA A 183 -24.32 -11.67 -3.59
C ALA A 183 -24.30 -13.11 -4.15
N GLY A 184 -24.59 -14.14 -3.33
CA GLY A 184 -24.72 -15.53 -3.75
C GLY A 184 -23.39 -16.25 -3.99
N LYS A 185 -22.28 -15.77 -3.40
CA LYS A 185 -20.99 -16.48 -3.51
C LYS A 185 -20.87 -17.60 -2.47
N GLU A 186 -20.29 -18.70 -2.88
CA GLU A 186 -19.97 -19.84 -2.01
C GLU A 186 -18.93 -19.45 -0.94
N PRO A 187 -19.05 -19.94 0.32
CA PRO A 187 -18.14 -19.59 1.42
C PRO A 187 -16.65 -19.76 1.10
N LYS A 188 -16.28 -20.86 0.42
CA LYS A 188 -14.89 -21.10 -0.01
C LYS A 188 -14.39 -20.06 -1.01
N ALA A 189 -15.22 -19.68 -1.98
CA ALA A 189 -14.86 -18.66 -2.96
C ALA A 189 -14.75 -17.27 -2.32
N ILE A 190 -15.53 -17.00 -1.26
CA ILE A 190 -15.41 -15.78 -0.45
C ILE A 190 -14.06 -15.76 0.26
N GLU A 191 -13.70 -16.86 0.93
CA GLU A 191 -12.44 -17.00 1.66
C GLU A 191 -11.23 -16.78 0.76
N GLU A 192 -11.18 -17.45 -0.39
CA GLU A 192 -10.10 -17.32 -1.37
C GLU A 192 -9.99 -15.88 -1.89
N LEU A 193 -11.12 -15.25 -2.21
CA LEU A 193 -11.15 -13.88 -2.74
C LEU A 193 -10.67 -12.87 -1.70
N LEU A 194 -11.17 -12.93 -0.47
CA LEU A 194 -10.80 -12.00 0.60
C LEU A 194 -9.34 -12.22 1.04
N THR A 195 -8.92 -13.48 1.14
CA THR A 195 -7.51 -13.82 1.44
C THR A 195 -6.59 -13.24 0.38
N LYS A 196 -6.92 -13.43 -0.91
CA LYS A 196 -6.15 -12.86 -2.02
C LYS A 196 -6.13 -11.33 -1.96
N ARG A 197 -7.27 -10.70 -1.67
CA ARG A 197 -7.38 -9.23 -1.54
C ARG A 197 -6.46 -8.70 -0.43
N TYR A 198 -6.50 -9.28 0.76
CA TYR A 198 -5.70 -8.80 1.88
C TYR A 198 -4.20 -9.09 1.70
N LYS A 199 -3.83 -10.24 1.11
CA LYS A 199 -2.44 -10.50 0.71
C LYS A 199 -1.91 -9.48 -0.31
N ASN A 200 -2.73 -9.13 -1.31
CA ASN A 200 -2.35 -8.08 -2.27
C ASN A 200 -2.22 -6.70 -1.60
N GLN A 201 -3.05 -6.40 -0.59
CA GLN A 201 -2.91 -5.16 0.19
C GLN A 201 -1.60 -5.17 0.97
N LEU A 202 -1.26 -6.28 1.61
CA LEU A 202 0.00 -6.44 2.36
C LEU A 202 1.21 -6.27 1.43
N ALA A 203 1.22 -6.94 0.28
CA ALA A 203 2.27 -6.77 -0.72
C ALA A 203 2.45 -5.31 -1.17
N ARG A 204 1.34 -4.55 -1.32
CA ARG A 204 1.40 -3.12 -1.65
C ARG A 204 1.98 -2.25 -0.53
N LEU A 205 1.78 -2.60 0.75
CA LEU A 205 2.36 -1.85 1.86
C LEU A 205 3.90 -1.90 1.80
N ASN A 206 4.44 -3.06 1.44
CA ASN A 206 5.88 -3.29 1.35
C ASN A 206 6.53 -2.54 0.18
N GLN A 207 5.72 -2.16 -0.80
CA GLN A 207 6.13 -1.39 -1.98
C GLN A 207 5.98 0.12 -1.78
N THR A 208 5.70 0.59 -0.57
CA THR A 208 5.61 2.02 -0.29
C THR A 208 6.96 2.68 -0.51
N ARG A 209 6.98 3.85 -1.16
CA ARG A 209 8.20 4.62 -1.40
C ARG A 209 8.24 5.86 -0.51
N GLY A 210 9.44 6.38 -0.24
CA GLY A 210 9.59 7.64 0.49
C GLY A 210 8.84 8.80 -0.19
N GLU A 211 8.72 8.75 -1.52
CA GLU A 211 7.96 9.74 -2.30
C GLU A 211 6.45 9.71 -2.00
N ASP A 212 5.86 8.53 -1.75
CA ASP A 212 4.45 8.40 -1.37
C ASP A 212 4.19 9.10 -0.02
N VAL A 213 5.12 8.91 0.91
CA VAL A 213 5.11 9.54 2.24
C VAL A 213 5.25 11.05 2.13
N PHE A 214 6.25 11.50 1.38
CA PHE A 214 6.53 12.91 1.14
C PHE A 214 5.35 13.61 0.49
N GLN A 215 4.79 13.02 -0.57
CA GLN A 215 3.64 13.57 -1.26
C GLN A 215 2.44 13.72 -0.33
N THR A 216 2.12 12.69 0.46
CA THR A 216 1.00 12.76 1.42
C THR A 216 1.23 13.87 2.44
N TYR A 217 2.46 13.98 2.94
CA TYR A 217 2.83 14.96 3.94
C TYR A 217 2.76 16.41 3.42
N ILE A 218 3.36 16.68 2.26
CA ILE A 218 3.34 18.01 1.66
C ILE A 218 1.94 18.38 1.17
N ASN A 219 1.11 17.42 0.76
CA ASN A 219 -0.28 17.70 0.42
C ASN A 219 -1.13 18.10 1.64
N ALA A 220 -0.89 17.52 2.82
CA ALA A 220 -1.54 18.01 4.05
C ALA A 220 -1.15 19.46 4.35
N PHE A 221 0.11 19.82 4.09
CA PHE A 221 0.56 21.21 4.17
C PHE A 221 -0.12 22.12 3.13
N ALA A 222 -0.13 21.71 1.87
CA ALA A 222 -0.71 22.45 0.75
C ALA A 222 -2.22 22.70 0.94
N GLN A 223 -2.98 21.66 1.32
CA GLN A 223 -4.42 21.76 1.56
C GLN A 223 -4.78 22.66 2.74
N SER A 224 -3.84 22.90 3.67
CA SER A 224 -4.05 23.88 4.74
C SER A 224 -4.22 25.31 4.22
N TYR A 225 -3.68 25.63 3.04
CA TYR A 225 -3.83 26.94 2.40
C TYR A 225 -5.17 27.08 1.67
N ASP A 226 -5.53 26.06 0.88
CA ASP A 226 -6.75 25.97 0.10
C ASP A 226 -6.94 24.54 -0.46
N PRO A 227 -8.18 24.02 -0.62
CA PRO A 227 -8.46 22.70 -1.19
C PRO A 227 -7.91 22.43 -2.60
N HIS A 228 -7.58 23.47 -3.38
CA HIS A 228 -7.07 23.31 -4.75
C HIS A 228 -5.55 23.42 -4.87
N THR A 229 -4.84 23.61 -3.75
CA THR A 229 -3.38 23.61 -3.75
C THR A 229 -2.86 22.19 -3.51
N GLN A 230 -2.06 21.68 -4.44
CA GLN A 230 -1.54 20.32 -4.38
C GLN A 230 -0.06 20.29 -4.76
N TYR A 231 0.68 19.39 -4.12
CA TYR A 231 1.99 18.95 -4.53
C TYR A 231 1.87 17.68 -5.37
N LEU A 232 2.54 17.67 -6.52
CA LEU A 232 2.63 16.53 -7.42
C LEU A 232 4.07 15.99 -7.38
N SER A 233 4.21 14.72 -7.00
CA SER A 233 5.45 13.96 -7.24
C SER A 233 5.80 13.99 -8.74
N PRO A 234 7.06 13.76 -9.15
CA PRO A 234 7.45 13.73 -10.57
C PRO A 234 6.53 12.87 -11.45
N ASP A 235 6.15 11.68 -10.96
CA ASP A 235 5.29 10.73 -11.68
C ASP A 235 3.87 11.26 -11.89
N ASN A 236 3.33 11.91 -10.85
CA ASN A 236 2.02 12.55 -10.89
C ASN A 236 2.02 13.84 -11.73
N ALA A 237 3.13 14.59 -11.75
CA ALA A 237 3.30 15.74 -12.62
C ALA A 237 3.33 15.32 -14.10
N GLU A 238 4.09 14.28 -14.44
CA GLU A 238 4.10 13.72 -15.80
C GLU A 238 2.69 13.26 -16.23
N ASN A 239 1.98 12.55 -15.35
CA ASN A 239 0.60 12.13 -15.61
C ASN A 239 -0.35 13.32 -15.79
N PHE A 240 -0.17 14.40 -15.03
CA PHE A 240 -0.94 15.63 -15.17
C PHE A 240 -0.67 16.29 -16.54
N ASP A 241 0.60 16.41 -16.92
CA ASP A 241 1.01 17.00 -18.21
C ASP A 241 0.48 16.20 -19.40
N ILE A 242 0.49 14.87 -19.33
CA ILE A 242 -0.12 13.99 -20.34
C ILE A 242 -1.63 14.26 -20.47
N ASN A 243 -2.33 14.36 -19.34
CA ASN A 243 -3.78 14.62 -19.33
C ASN A 243 -4.11 16.03 -19.89
N MET A 244 -3.24 17.02 -19.67
CA MET A 244 -3.43 18.38 -20.17
C MET A 244 -3.05 18.53 -21.64
N SER A 245 -1.95 17.92 -22.07
CA SER A 245 -1.49 17.96 -23.46
C SER A 245 -2.30 17.07 -24.41
N LEU A 246 -3.09 16.13 -23.86
CA LEU A 246 -3.75 15.05 -24.59
C LEU A 246 -2.79 14.23 -25.46
N SER A 247 -1.50 14.26 -25.10
CA SER A 247 -0.43 13.58 -25.81
C SER A 247 0.19 12.56 -24.88
N LEU A 248 0.09 11.30 -25.27
CA LEU A 248 0.71 10.19 -24.56
C LEU A 248 1.83 9.64 -25.44
N GLU A 249 3.05 9.62 -24.91
CA GLU A 249 4.15 8.86 -25.48
C GLU A 249 4.20 7.46 -24.84
N GLY A 250 3.84 6.44 -25.61
CA GLY A 250 3.87 5.05 -25.15
C GLY A 250 3.18 4.09 -26.12
N ILE A 251 2.92 2.86 -25.66
CA ILE A 251 2.29 1.81 -26.48
C ILE A 251 0.81 2.06 -26.81
N GLY A 252 0.16 3.02 -26.13
CA GLY A 252 -1.26 3.31 -26.32
C GLY A 252 -2.20 2.24 -25.75
N ALA A 253 -1.93 1.80 -24.52
CA ALA A 253 -2.77 0.86 -23.78
C ALA A 253 -3.11 1.41 -22.39
N VAL A 254 -4.33 1.15 -21.94
CA VAL A 254 -4.75 1.44 -20.56
C VAL A 254 -4.52 0.20 -19.73
N LEU A 255 -3.62 0.31 -18.77
CA LEU A 255 -3.19 -0.78 -17.89
C LEU A 255 -3.87 -0.68 -16.53
N GLN A 256 -4.10 -1.83 -15.92
CA GLN A 256 -4.62 -1.94 -14.56
C GLN A 256 -3.89 -3.07 -13.85
N SER A 257 -3.55 -2.86 -12.57
CA SER A 257 -3.04 -3.94 -11.73
C SER A 257 -4.19 -4.92 -11.42
N ASP A 258 -3.98 -6.20 -11.73
CA ASP A 258 -4.85 -7.31 -11.39
C ASP A 258 -4.06 -8.34 -10.58
N ASN A 259 -4.06 -8.16 -9.26
CA ASN A 259 -3.23 -8.91 -8.31
C ASN A 259 -1.73 -8.67 -8.59
N GLU A 260 -0.97 -9.73 -8.81
CA GLU A 260 0.47 -9.69 -9.13
C GLU A 260 0.76 -9.38 -10.60
N HIS A 261 -0.27 -9.28 -11.46
CA HIS A 261 -0.06 -9.07 -12.89
C HIS A 261 -0.59 -7.71 -13.32
N VAL A 262 0.03 -7.13 -14.34
CA VAL A 262 -0.52 -5.94 -15.03
C VAL A 262 -1.36 -6.40 -16.19
N LYS A 263 -2.63 -6.00 -16.21
CA LYS A 263 -3.62 -6.39 -17.22
C LYS A 263 -3.92 -5.21 -18.15
N ILE A 264 -4.06 -5.49 -19.44
CA ILE A 264 -4.55 -4.52 -20.42
C ILE A 264 -6.07 -4.44 -20.33
N VAL A 265 -6.61 -3.28 -19.95
CA VAL A 265 -8.06 -3.03 -19.89
C VAL A 265 -8.61 -2.75 -21.27
N ARG A 266 -7.95 -1.84 -22.00
CA ARG A 266 -8.33 -1.43 -23.35
C ARG A 266 -7.14 -0.86 -24.10
N LEU A 267 -7.21 -0.93 -25.42
CA LEU A 267 -6.25 -0.29 -26.31
C LEU A 267 -6.80 1.07 -26.76
N VAL A 268 -5.91 2.04 -26.95
CA VAL A 268 -6.26 3.36 -27.48
C VAL A 268 -6.45 3.23 -28.99
N PRO A 269 -7.58 3.69 -29.54
CA PRO A 269 -7.82 3.66 -30.99
C PRO A 269 -6.71 4.33 -31.78
N ALA A 270 -6.28 3.70 -32.87
CA ALA A 270 -5.15 4.09 -33.71
C ALA A 270 -3.78 4.14 -33.00
N GLY A 271 -3.68 3.63 -31.77
CA GLY A 271 -2.45 3.52 -31.00
C GLY A 271 -1.51 2.41 -31.52
N PRO A 272 -0.22 2.43 -31.14
CA PRO A 272 0.75 1.42 -31.56
C PRO A 272 0.34 -0.02 -31.22
N ALA A 273 -0.18 -0.26 -30.01
CA ALA A 273 -0.62 -1.57 -29.55
C ALA A 273 -1.82 -2.13 -30.33
N GLU A 274 -2.75 -1.27 -30.77
CA GLU A 274 -3.86 -1.71 -31.62
C GLU A 274 -3.39 -2.01 -33.06
N LYS A 275 -2.49 -1.17 -33.60
CA LYS A 275 -1.93 -1.36 -34.94
C LYS A 275 -1.10 -2.64 -35.06
N SER A 276 -0.39 -3.04 -34.00
CA SER A 276 0.41 -4.26 -34.01
C SER A 276 -0.45 -5.53 -34.02
N LYS A 277 -1.70 -5.47 -33.52
CA LYS A 277 -2.61 -6.63 -33.33
C LYS A 277 -2.03 -7.81 -32.55
N GLN A 278 -0.89 -7.60 -31.88
CA GLN A 278 -0.26 -8.62 -31.03
C GLN A 278 -0.82 -8.62 -29.61
N LEU A 279 -1.49 -7.53 -29.23
CA LEU A 279 -2.08 -7.34 -27.92
C LEU A 279 -3.59 -7.29 -28.05
N SER A 280 -4.26 -7.89 -27.08
CA SER A 280 -5.70 -7.88 -26.93
C SER A 280 -6.10 -7.36 -25.55
N PRO A 281 -7.29 -6.77 -25.41
CA PRO A 281 -7.88 -6.53 -24.10
C PRO A 281 -7.91 -7.83 -23.27
N ALA A 282 -7.63 -7.70 -21.98
CA ALA A 282 -7.48 -8.76 -20.99
C ALA A 282 -6.18 -9.57 -21.01
N ASP A 283 -5.24 -9.28 -21.91
CA ASP A 283 -3.89 -9.82 -21.83
C ASP A 283 -3.16 -9.35 -20.57
N LYS A 284 -2.26 -10.21 -20.07
CA LYS A 284 -1.42 -9.95 -18.90
C LYS A 284 0.01 -9.74 -19.36
N ILE A 285 0.64 -8.69 -18.86
CA ILE A 285 2.04 -8.39 -19.10
C ILE A 285 2.85 -9.09 -18.01
N ILE A 286 3.71 -10.01 -18.39
CA ILE A 286 4.63 -10.73 -17.50
C ILE A 286 6.06 -10.23 -17.63
N GLY A 287 6.43 -9.60 -18.75
CA GLY A 287 7.76 -9.02 -18.91
C GLY A 287 7.78 -7.81 -19.82
N VAL A 288 8.72 -6.90 -19.54
CA VAL A 288 8.99 -5.70 -20.35
C VAL A 288 10.48 -5.63 -20.66
N ALA A 289 10.82 -5.41 -21.94
CA ALA A 289 12.17 -5.17 -22.40
C ALA A 289 12.24 -3.84 -23.16
N GLN A 290 13.29 -3.05 -22.90
CA GLN A 290 13.58 -1.82 -23.64
C GLN A 290 14.60 -2.14 -24.75
N ALA A 291 14.21 -1.97 -26.01
CA ALA A 291 15.04 -2.25 -27.19
C ALA A 291 15.69 -3.65 -27.17
N ASN A 292 17.01 -3.72 -26.93
CA ASN A 292 17.80 -4.96 -26.91
C ASN A 292 18.19 -5.41 -25.49
N ASP A 293 17.68 -4.75 -24.46
CA ASP A 293 17.93 -5.15 -23.07
C ASP A 293 17.23 -6.47 -22.75
N GLU A 294 17.71 -7.15 -21.71
CA GLU A 294 17.10 -8.38 -21.24
C GLU A 294 15.65 -8.14 -20.80
N MET A 295 14.81 -9.15 -21.01
CA MET A 295 13.41 -9.09 -20.58
C MET A 295 13.37 -9.07 -19.05
N VAL A 296 12.85 -7.97 -18.49
CA VAL A 296 12.67 -7.82 -17.05
C VAL A 296 11.30 -8.39 -16.68
N ASP A 297 11.29 -9.35 -15.76
CA ASP A 297 10.05 -9.86 -15.16
C ASP A 297 9.42 -8.77 -14.28
N VAL A 298 8.17 -8.44 -14.58
CA VAL A 298 7.40 -7.39 -13.89
C VAL A 298 6.29 -7.96 -13.00
N ILE A 299 6.27 -9.28 -12.78
CA ILE A 299 5.30 -9.90 -11.87
C ILE A 299 5.51 -9.37 -10.46
N GLY A 300 4.42 -8.92 -9.85
CA GLY A 300 4.39 -8.34 -8.52
C GLY A 300 4.86 -6.88 -8.46
N TRP A 301 5.35 -6.28 -9.55
CA TRP A 301 5.76 -4.87 -9.55
C TRP A 301 4.57 -3.93 -9.38
N ARG A 302 4.85 -2.73 -8.89
CA ARG A 302 3.81 -1.69 -8.83
C ARG A 302 3.45 -1.24 -10.25
N LEU A 303 2.19 -0.85 -10.44
CA LEU A 303 1.67 -0.45 -11.75
C LEU A 303 2.43 0.73 -12.36
N ASP A 304 2.77 1.73 -11.55
CA ASP A 304 3.53 2.92 -11.94
C ASP A 304 4.94 2.57 -12.44
N GLU A 305 5.63 1.63 -11.81
CA GLU A 305 6.95 1.15 -12.24
C GLU A 305 6.90 0.42 -13.59
N VAL A 306 5.90 -0.46 -13.76
CA VAL A 306 5.68 -1.15 -15.04
C VAL A 306 5.33 -0.14 -16.14
N VAL A 307 4.49 0.84 -15.82
CA VAL A 307 4.11 1.91 -16.74
C VAL A 307 5.34 2.73 -17.15
N LYS A 308 6.24 3.08 -16.21
CA LYS A 308 7.49 3.78 -16.52
C LYS A 308 8.40 2.99 -17.46
N LEU A 309 8.49 1.66 -17.29
CA LEU A 309 9.28 0.82 -18.19
C LEU A 309 8.70 0.77 -19.61
N ILE A 310 7.36 0.75 -19.72
CA ILE A 310 6.63 0.72 -20.98
C ILE A 310 6.62 2.11 -21.66
N ARG A 311 6.68 3.18 -20.87
CA ARG A 311 6.78 4.55 -21.37
C ARG A 311 8.20 4.83 -21.85
N GLY A 312 8.28 5.68 -22.86
CA GLY A 312 9.51 6.33 -23.25
C GLY A 312 9.41 7.00 -24.60
N PRO A 313 10.50 7.66 -25.01
CA PRO A 313 10.45 8.61 -26.10
C PRO A 313 10.03 7.93 -27.40
N LYS A 314 9.21 8.67 -28.15
CA LYS A 314 8.71 8.26 -29.47
C LYS A 314 9.85 7.71 -30.35
N GLY A 315 9.68 6.46 -30.81
CA GLY A 315 10.62 5.79 -31.72
C GLY A 315 11.51 4.72 -31.10
N ARG A 316 11.47 4.50 -29.78
CA ARG A 316 12.07 3.30 -29.16
C ARG A 316 11.13 2.10 -29.26
N TRP A 317 11.71 0.95 -29.60
CA TRP A 317 11.04 -0.34 -29.64
C TRP A 317 11.02 -0.94 -28.25
N TYR A 318 9.89 -1.49 -27.86
CA TYR A 318 9.73 -2.25 -26.62
C TYR A 318 9.31 -3.66 -27.03
N ALA A 319 9.87 -4.67 -26.38
CA ALA A 319 9.39 -6.03 -26.50
C ALA A 319 8.69 -6.40 -25.18
N TRP A 320 7.57 -7.10 -25.29
CA TRP A 320 6.74 -7.47 -24.14
C TRP A 320 6.23 -8.89 -24.34
N LYS A 321 5.98 -9.59 -23.23
CA LYS A 321 5.45 -10.95 -23.22
C LYS A 321 4.39 -11.10 -22.15
#